data_AF-A0A160FDA6-F1
#
_entry.id   AF-A0A160FDA6-F1
#
_cell.length_a   1.000
_cell.length_b   1.000
_cell.length_c   1.000
_cell.angle_alpha   90.00
_cell.angle_beta   90.00
_cell.angle_gamma   90.00
#
_symmetry.space_group_name_H-M   'P 1'
#
loop_
_entity.id
_entity.type
_entity.pdbx_description
1 polymer ?
#
loop_
_entity_poly.entity_id
_entity_poly.type
_entity_poly.pdbx_seq_one_letter_code
_entity_poly.pdbx_strand_id
1 'polypeptide(L)'
;MEPDNPLLDLYILKQAKKTTPKICFIPTASGDSDHYIYVGGGNTRNLLVLWKEWGLDNILRKAWNQGIVLAGISAGSICWFEEGVTDSFGE
;
A
#
# COMPACT_ATOMS: atom_id res chain seq x y z
N MET A 1 10.71 -8.75 7.83
CA MET A 1 12.07 -9.04 8.33
C MET A 1 11.92 -9.97 9.50
N GLU A 2 12.60 -11.11 9.44
CA GLU A 2 12.70 -12.06 10.56
C GLU A 2 13.92 -11.64 11.40
N PRO A 3 13.73 -11.04 12.58
CA PRO A 3 14.85 -10.47 13.36
C PRO A 3 15.90 -11.52 13.78
N ASP A 4 15.49 -12.79 13.87
CA ASP A 4 16.35 -13.90 14.25
C ASP A 4 17.01 -14.60 13.04
N ASN A 5 16.72 -14.16 11.82
CA ASN A 5 17.23 -14.75 10.58
C ASN A 5 17.57 -13.67 9.53
N PRO A 6 18.74 -13.01 9.64
CA PRO A 6 19.10 -11.85 8.82
C PRO A 6 19.63 -12.23 7.43
N LEU A 7 19.59 -13.51 7.02
CA LEU A 7 20.27 -13.98 5.81
C LEU A 7 19.76 -13.30 4.54
N LEU A 8 18.45 -13.09 4.44
CA LEU A 8 17.83 -12.40 3.31
C LEU A 8 18.21 -10.92 3.28
N ASP A 9 18.20 -10.26 4.43
CA ASP A 9 18.55 -8.84 4.56
C ASP A 9 20.00 -8.60 4.17
N LEU A 10 20.91 -9.46 4.66
CA LEU A 10 22.33 -9.42 4.30
C LEU A 10 22.58 -9.71 2.82
N TYR A 11 21.81 -10.63 2.22
CA TYR A 11 21.89 -10.90 0.79
C TYR A 11 21.50 -9.66 -0.04
N ILE A 12 20.40 -9.00 0.29
CA ILE A 12 19.92 -7.79 -0.39
C ILE A 12 20.93 -6.64 -0.22
N LEU A 13 21.42 -6.42 1.00
CA LEU A 13 22.41 -5.38 1.29
C LEU A 13 23.72 -5.57 0.50
N LYS A 14 24.17 -6.81 0.31
CA LYS A 14 25.36 -7.12 -0.50
C LYS A 14 25.20 -6.77 -1.98
N GLN A 15 23.97 -6.74 -2.52
CA GLN A 15 23.73 -6.35 -3.91
C GLN A 15 23.90 -4.83 -4.12
N ALA A 16 23.66 -4.04 -3.09
CA ALA A 16 23.93 -2.62 -3.13
C ALA A 16 25.44 -2.40 -2.98
N LYS A 17 26.12 -2.06 -4.08
CA LYS A 17 27.58 -1.78 -4.12
C LYS A 17 27.98 -0.48 -3.39
N LYS A 18 27.36 -0.17 -2.25
CA LYS A 18 27.54 1.03 -1.42
C LYS A 18 27.56 0.64 0.05
N THR A 19 28.40 1.31 0.83
CA THR A 19 28.55 1.07 2.28
C THR A 19 27.31 1.45 3.10
N THR A 20 26.51 2.40 2.61
CA THR A 20 25.24 2.83 3.23
C THR A 20 24.12 2.95 2.18
N PRO A 21 23.45 1.84 1.84
CA PRO A 21 22.39 1.85 0.84
C PRO A 21 21.11 2.52 1.35
N LYS A 22 20.48 3.34 0.50
CA LYS A 22 19.12 3.83 0.74
C LYS A 22 18.14 2.72 0.36
N ILE A 23 17.38 2.22 1.32
CA ILE A 23 16.40 1.16 1.11
C ILE A 23 15.05 1.79 0.79
N CYS A 24 14.53 1.53 -0.41
CA CYS A 24 13.16 1.83 -0.77
C CYS A 24 12.32 0.59 -0.46
N PHE A 25 11.34 0.72 0.43
CA PHE A 25 10.41 -0.36 0.68
C PHE A 25 9.38 -0.41 -0.45
N ILE A 26 9.51 -1.39 -1.32
CA ILE A 26 8.53 -1.68 -2.37
C ILE A 26 7.71 -2.88 -1.87
N PRO A 27 6.44 -2.70 -1.48
CA PRO A 27 5.58 -3.80 -1.03
C PRO A 27 5.12 -4.65 -2.22
N THR A 28 6.06 -5.36 -2.83
CA THR A 28 5.84 -6.37 -3.87
C THR A 28 6.50 -7.70 -3.48
N ALA A 29 6.26 -8.11 -2.23
CA ALA A 29 6.44 -9.49 -1.77
C ALA A 29 5.25 -9.90 -0.87
N SER A 30 4.05 -9.44 -1.21
CA SER A 30 2.82 -10.14 -0.88
C SER A 30 2.79 -11.39 -1.76
N GLY A 31 3.54 -12.43 -1.40
CA GLY A 31 3.36 -13.73 -2.02
C GLY A 31 1.93 -14.18 -1.72
N ASP A 32 1.04 -14.06 -2.72
CA ASP A 32 -0.22 -14.80 -2.87
C ASP A 32 -1.16 -14.82 -1.66
N SER A 33 -1.25 -13.74 -0.88
CA SER A 33 -2.31 -13.65 0.11
C SER A 33 -3.55 -13.08 -0.54
N ASP A 34 -4.49 -13.96 -0.89
CA ASP A 34 -5.86 -13.61 -1.28
C ASP A 34 -6.65 -12.91 -0.15
N HIS A 35 -6.00 -12.49 0.94
CA HIS A 35 -6.62 -12.00 2.17
C HIS A 35 -6.35 -10.53 2.46
N TYR A 36 -5.60 -9.79 1.63
CA TYR A 36 -5.47 -8.34 1.82
C TYR A 36 -5.29 -7.54 0.53
N ILE A 37 -5.70 -6.27 0.57
CA ILE A 37 -5.51 -5.28 -0.48
C ILE A 37 -4.75 -4.09 0.12
N TYR A 38 -3.61 -3.75 -0.47
CA TYR A 38 -2.79 -2.62 -0.05
C TYR A 38 -2.81 -1.49 -1.08
N VAL A 39 -3.06 -0.26 -0.62
CA VAL A 39 -3.11 0.92 -1.49
C VAL A 39 -2.04 1.92 -1.08
N GLY A 40 -1.17 2.25 -2.04
CA GLY A 40 -0.10 3.21 -1.86
C GLY A 40 -0.61 4.66 -1.66
N GLY A 41 0.31 5.55 -1.29
CA GLY A 41 0.04 6.98 -1.23
C GLY A 41 -0.10 7.62 -2.62
N GLY A 42 -0.55 8.88 -2.66
CA GLY A 42 -0.79 9.61 -3.90
C GLY A 42 -1.76 10.76 -3.70
N ASN A 43 -2.54 11.08 -4.75
CA ASN A 43 -3.59 12.09 -4.68
C ASN A 43 -4.93 11.42 -4.31
N THR A 44 -5.45 11.74 -3.12
CA THR A 44 -6.69 11.15 -2.58
C THR A 44 -7.89 11.43 -3.48
N ARG A 45 -8.00 12.64 -4.02
CA ARG A 45 -9.14 13.03 -4.88
C ARG A 45 -9.18 12.20 -6.16
N ASN A 46 -8.06 12.11 -6.88
CA ASN A 46 -7.97 11.34 -8.12
C ASN A 46 -8.28 9.87 -7.87
N LEU A 47 -7.75 9.31 -6.78
CA LEU A 47 -8.02 7.94 -6.38
C LEU A 47 -9.52 7.71 -6.17
N LEU A 48 -10.20 8.53 -5.36
CA LEU A 48 -11.63 8.39 -5.08
C LEU A 48 -12.51 8.59 -6.33
N VAL A 49 -12.17 9.55 -7.19
CA VAL A 49 -12.93 9.82 -8.43
C VAL A 49 -12.81 8.66 -9.41
N LEU A 50 -11.59 8.21 -9.72
CA LEU A 50 -11.36 7.13 -10.69
C LEU A 50 -11.93 5.80 -10.20
N TRP A 51 -11.81 5.50 -8.91
CA TRP A 51 -12.37 4.28 -8.36
C TRP A 51 -13.88 4.23 -8.46
N LYS A 52 -14.54 5.37 -8.21
CA LYS A 52 -16.00 5.47 -8.34
C LYS A 52 -16.43 5.39 -9.80
N GLU A 53 -15.69 6.03 -10.70
CA GLU A 53 -15.94 5.98 -12.15
C GLU A 53 -15.83 4.56 -12.71
N TRP A 54 -14.84 3.79 -12.25
CA TRP A 54 -14.63 2.40 -12.70
C TRP A 54 -15.38 1.36 -11.87
N GLY A 55 -16.13 1.77 -10.84
CA GLY A 55 -16.86 0.87 -9.95
C GLY A 55 -15.96 0.00 -9.06
N LEU A 56 -14.69 0.40 -8.87
CA LEU A 56 -13.73 -0.31 -8.03
C LEU A 56 -14.13 -0.27 -6.55
N ASP A 57 -14.80 0.80 -6.12
CA ASP A 57 -15.39 0.94 -4.78
C ASP A 57 -16.33 -0.23 -4.42
N ASN A 58 -17.15 -0.69 -5.37
CA ASN A 58 -18.03 -1.84 -5.19
C ASN A 58 -17.25 -3.15 -5.05
N ILE A 59 -16.16 -3.31 -5.80
CA ILE A 59 -15.30 -4.49 -5.75
C ILE A 59 -14.57 -4.53 -4.40
N LEU A 60 -14.01 -3.41 -3.97
CA LEU A 60 -13.32 -3.28 -2.69
C LEU A 60 -14.27 -3.52 -1.51
N ARG A 61 -15.52 -3.05 -1.60
CA ARG A 61 -16.56 -3.35 -0.60
C ARG A 61 -16.90 -4.83 -0.52
N LYS A 62 -16.99 -5.51 -1.67
CA LYS A 62 -17.20 -6.98 -1.70
C LYS A 62 -16.03 -7.72 -1.05
N ALA A 63 -14.80 -7.33 -1.38
CA ALA A 63 -13.60 -7.89 -0.77
C ALA A 63 -13.62 -7.70 0.76
N TRP A 64 -13.87 -6.48 1.23
CA TRP A 64 -13.97 -6.20 2.67
C TRP A 64 -15.02 -7.07 3.38
N ASN A 65 -16.22 -7.21 2.79
CA ASN A 65 -17.28 -8.07 3.33
C ASN A 65 -16.92 -9.57 3.35
N GLN A 66 -15.94 -9.99 2.53
CA GLN A 66 -15.40 -11.35 2.52
C GLN A 66 -14.25 -11.55 3.52
N GLY A 67 -13.96 -10.54 4.36
CA GLY A 67 -12.90 -10.59 5.37
C GLY A 67 -11.52 -10.23 4.83
N ILE A 68 -11.43 -9.65 3.62
CA ILE A 68 -10.19 -9.13 3.07
C ILE A 68 -9.76 -7.90 3.86
N VAL A 69 -8.52 -7.91 4.36
CA VAL A 69 -7.92 -6.79 5.08
C VAL A 69 -7.60 -5.68 4.09
N LEU A 70 -8.17 -4.49 4.29
CA LEU A 70 -7.84 -3.30 3.52
C LEU A 70 -6.79 -2.48 4.28
N ALA A 71 -5.68 -2.17 3.64
CA ALA A 71 -4.59 -1.39 4.24
C ALA A 71 -4.04 -0.37 3.25
N GLY A 72 -3.36 0.66 3.74
CA GLY A 72 -2.72 1.63 2.88
C GLY A 72 -1.96 2.70 3.63
N ILE A 73 -1.33 3.61 2.90
CA ILE A 73 -0.54 4.72 3.45
C ILE A 73 -0.97 6.06 2.84
N SER A 74 -1.00 7.12 3.64
CA SER A 74 -1.30 8.49 3.19
C SER A 74 -2.67 8.54 2.48
N ALA A 75 -2.76 8.96 1.22
CA ALA A 75 -4.00 8.90 0.45
C ALA A 75 -4.63 7.50 0.44
N GLY A 76 -3.81 6.45 0.39
CA GLY A 76 -4.25 5.07 0.45
C GLY A 76 -4.71 4.61 1.83
N SER A 77 -4.35 5.28 2.93
CA SER A 77 -4.98 5.03 4.23
C SER A 77 -6.28 5.80 4.37
N ILE A 78 -6.34 7.02 3.84
CA ILE A 78 -7.50 7.91 3.96
C ILE A 78 -8.72 7.34 3.21
N CYS A 79 -8.52 6.69 2.06
CA CYS A 79 -9.62 6.20 1.22
C CYS A 79 -10.49 5.09 1.86
N TRP A 80 -10.08 4.53 3.00
CA TRP A 80 -10.85 3.51 3.74
C TRP A 80 -11.85 4.09 4.74
N PHE A 81 -11.78 5.39 5.02
CA PHE A 81 -12.62 6.06 5.99
C PHE A 81 -13.73 6.87 5.31
N GLU A 82 -14.83 7.09 6.03
CA GLU A 82 -15.94 7.90 5.56
C GLU A 82 -15.56 9.39 5.41
N GLU A 83 -14.64 9.85 6.27
CA GLU A 83 -14.13 11.21 6.28
C GLU A 83 -12.61 11.21 6.47
N GLY A 84 -11.93 12.22 5.93
CA GLY A 84 -10.49 12.37 6.09
C GLY A 84 -9.95 13.71 5.61
N VAL A 85 -8.80 14.09 6.15
CA VAL A 85 -8.11 15.34 5.79
C VAL A 85 -7.30 15.11 4.50
N THR A 86 -7.43 16.00 3.52
CA THR A 86 -6.66 15.91 2.27
C THR A 86 -6.25 17.28 1.76
N ASP A 87 -5.03 17.34 1.23
CA ASP A 87 -4.42 18.47 0.53
C ASP A 87 -4.59 18.35 -1.01
N SER A 88 -5.35 17.36 -1.49
CA SER A 88 -5.45 17.01 -2.91
C SER A 88 -6.13 18.07 -3.80
N PHE A 89 -6.60 19.16 -3.21
CA PHE A 89 -7.25 20.27 -3.91
C PHE A 89 -6.28 21.39 -4.33
N GLY A 90 -5.01 21.33 -3.90
CA GLY A 90 -4.05 22.42 -4.10
C GLY A 90 -4.34 23.64 -3.24
N GLU A 91 -3.34 24.48 -3.03
CA GLU A 91 -3.56 25.90 -2.70
C GLU A 91 -3.76 26.70 -4.00
#